data_AF-A0A842SHL3-F1
#
_entry.id   AF-A0A842SHL3-F1
#
_cell.length_a   1.000
_cell.length_b   1.000
_cell.length_c   1.000
_cell.angle_alpha   90.00
_cell.angle_beta   90.00
_cell.angle_gamma   90.00
#
_symmetry.space_group_name_H-M   'P 1'
#
loop_
_entity.id
_entity.type
_entity.pdbx_description
1 polymer ?
#
loop_
_entity_poly.entity_id
_entity_poly.type
_entity_poly.pdbx_seq_one_letter_code
_entity_poly.pdbx_strand_id
1 'polypeptide(L)'
;MNYQYKLQKAKNIQELFELVKEICYVHFGKDQAGLMVGLSDLGIYGGSFLGAYYSLNANTIVINKKPLSRIRQTNPDLYKPYVFHILLHEYIHSLGYMDETIVRKLVYEISVNYLGKNHLAVKIAADMNEFLPYISLSGNISEPGDLSIEYLSGIDRKNTNYII
;
A
#
# COMPACT_ATOMS: atom_id res chain seq x y z
N MET A 1 11.18 7.41 17.12
CA MET A 1 10.90 6.01 16.72
C MET A 1 11.62 5.71 15.41
N ASN A 2 12.18 4.51 15.22
CA ASN A 2 12.84 4.14 13.97
C ASN A 2 11.85 3.41 13.04
N TYR A 3 11.14 4.17 12.19
CA TYR A 3 10.15 3.62 11.26
C TYR A 3 10.78 2.82 10.12
N GLN A 4 12.01 3.15 9.70
CA GLN A 4 12.76 2.36 8.72
C GLN A 4 12.98 0.92 9.22
N TYR A 5 13.42 0.78 10.48
CA TYR A 5 13.64 -0.52 11.10
C TYR A 5 12.33 -1.30 11.24
N LYS A 6 11.22 -0.63 11.64
CA LYS A 6 9.90 -1.27 11.70
C LYS A 6 9.45 -1.78 10.33
N LEU A 7 9.58 -0.98 9.28
CA LEU A 7 9.26 -1.39 7.90
C LEU A 7 10.11 -2.59 7.47
N GLN A 8 11.41 -2.55 7.75
CA GLN A 8 12.32 -3.65 7.41
C GLN A 8 11.98 -4.94 8.18
N LYS A 9 11.60 -4.85 9.45
CA LYS A 9 11.27 -6.00 10.29
C LYS A 9 9.85 -6.54 10.10
N ALA A 10 8.97 -5.77 9.47
CA ALA A 10 7.60 -6.19 9.21
C ALA A 10 7.57 -7.54 8.47
N LYS A 11 6.84 -8.51 9.03
CA LYS A 11 6.80 -9.89 8.53
C LYS A 11 5.71 -10.12 7.49
N ASN A 12 4.67 -9.29 7.51
CA ASN A 12 3.47 -9.46 6.71
C ASN A 12 2.80 -8.10 6.42
N ILE A 13 1.76 -8.12 5.59
CA ILE A 13 1.02 -6.91 5.18
C ILE A 13 0.30 -6.28 6.39
N GLN A 14 -0.15 -7.08 7.36
CA GLN A 14 -0.79 -6.60 8.59
C GLN A 14 0.13 -5.69 9.40
N GLU A 15 1.39 -6.10 9.61
CA GLU A 15 2.38 -5.29 10.33
C GLU A 15 2.73 -4.00 9.56
N LEU A 16 2.75 -4.05 8.22
CA LEU A 16 2.92 -2.85 7.39
C LEU A 16 1.71 -1.91 7.47
N PHE A 17 0.50 -2.46 7.53
CA PHE A 17 -0.72 -1.69 7.69
C PHE A 17 -0.75 -0.96 9.04
N GLU A 18 -0.46 -1.67 10.14
CA GLU A 18 -0.37 -1.06 11.47
C GLU A 18 0.72 0.03 11.54
N LEU A 19 1.82 -0.15 10.82
CA LEU A 19 2.86 0.87 10.69
C LEU A 19 2.35 2.12 9.97
N VAL A 20 1.59 1.96 8.88
CA VAL A 20 0.95 3.07 8.17
C VAL A 20 -0.02 3.80 9.08
N LYS A 21 -0.88 3.08 9.80
CA LYS A 21 -1.81 3.67 10.78
C LYS A 21 -1.07 4.50 11.83
N GLU A 22 0.00 3.94 12.41
CA GLU A 22 0.82 4.64 13.41
C GLU A 22 1.41 5.94 12.85
N ILE A 23 1.97 5.90 11.63
CA ILE A 23 2.54 7.08 10.98
C ILE A 23 1.47 8.13 10.70
N CYS A 24 0.34 7.74 10.10
CA CYS A 24 -0.77 8.65 9.79
C CYS A 24 -1.39 9.26 11.05
N TYR A 25 -1.52 8.49 12.13
CA TYR A 25 -1.99 9.01 13.41
C TYR A 25 -1.04 10.07 13.98
N VAL A 26 0.27 9.81 13.95
CA VAL A 26 1.27 10.79 14.40
C VAL A 26 1.28 12.04 13.50
N HIS A 27 1.04 11.88 12.20
CA HIS A 27 1.09 12.99 11.24
C HIS A 27 -0.18 13.86 11.23
N PHE A 28 -1.36 13.23 11.21
CA PHE A 28 -2.66 13.91 11.06
C PHE A 28 -3.44 14.04 12.38
N GLY A 29 -3.07 13.30 13.43
CA GLY A 29 -3.84 13.24 14.67
C GLY A 29 -5.19 12.53 14.52
N LYS A 30 -5.38 11.74 13.47
CA LYS A 30 -6.63 11.04 13.14
C LYS A 30 -6.34 9.59 12.75
N ASP A 31 -7.30 8.71 13.02
CA ASP A 31 -7.31 7.30 12.61
C ASP A 31 -8.65 6.99 11.92
N GLN A 32 -8.63 6.00 11.02
CA GLN A 32 -9.81 5.41 10.39
C GLN A 32 -9.93 3.97 10.88
N ALA A 33 -11.03 3.68 11.60
CA ALA A 33 -11.36 2.34 12.05
C ALA A 33 -12.23 1.59 11.03
N GLY A 34 -12.23 0.25 11.12
CA GLY A 34 -13.07 -0.63 10.31
C GLY A 34 -12.55 -0.84 8.88
N LEU A 35 -11.26 -0.58 8.64
CA LEU A 35 -10.65 -0.85 7.34
C LEU A 35 -10.33 -2.34 7.18
N MET A 36 -10.65 -2.87 6.02
CA MET A 36 -10.28 -4.23 5.61
C MET A 36 -9.18 -4.15 4.54
N VAL A 37 -8.23 -5.07 4.57
CA VAL A 37 -7.23 -5.21 3.49
C VAL A 37 -7.47 -6.54 2.79
N GLY A 38 -7.69 -6.48 1.48
CA GLY A 38 -7.88 -7.65 0.63
C GLY A 38 -6.79 -7.76 -0.44
N LEU A 39 -6.53 -8.98 -0.90
CA LEU A 39 -5.66 -9.26 -2.04
C LEU A 39 -6.50 -9.83 -3.18
N SER A 40 -6.37 -9.30 -4.38
CA SER A 40 -7.07 -9.81 -5.57
C SER A 40 -6.18 -9.78 -6.82
N ASP A 41 -6.45 -10.62 -7.80
CA ASP A 41 -5.81 -10.56 -9.11
C ASP A 41 -6.62 -9.66 -10.05
N LEU A 42 -6.39 -8.36 -9.95
CA LEU A 42 -7.09 -7.35 -10.74
C LEU A 42 -6.59 -7.23 -12.18
N GLY A 43 -5.65 -8.08 -12.61
CA GLY A 43 -5.04 -7.97 -13.93
C GLY A 43 -4.01 -6.84 -14.06
N ILE A 44 -3.58 -6.58 -15.30
CA ILE A 44 -2.80 -5.39 -15.67
C ILE A 44 -3.54 -4.76 -16.86
N TYR A 45 -4.24 -3.65 -16.62
CA TYR A 45 -4.98 -2.94 -17.67
C TYR A 45 -4.11 -1.84 -18.31
N GLY A 46 -4.19 -1.74 -19.63
CA GLY A 46 -3.32 -0.92 -20.48
C GLY A 46 -3.13 0.51 -19.98
N GLY A 47 -1.87 0.86 -19.71
CA GLY A 47 -1.42 2.23 -19.44
C GLY A 47 -1.78 2.83 -18.07
N SER A 48 -2.72 2.24 -17.34
CA SER A 48 -3.10 2.68 -15.98
C SER A 48 -2.81 1.55 -15.00
N PHE A 49 -1.65 1.63 -14.36
CA PHE A 49 -1.15 0.62 -13.44
C PHE A 49 -2.01 0.59 -12.15
N LEU A 50 -2.97 -0.35 -12.03
CA LEU A 50 -3.69 -0.60 -10.78
C LEU A 50 -2.83 -1.45 -9.83
N GLY A 51 -1.95 -0.78 -9.07
CA GLY A 51 -1.19 -1.41 -7.98
C GLY A 51 -2.08 -1.82 -6.80
N ALA A 52 -3.15 -1.05 -6.57
CA ALA A 52 -4.24 -1.30 -5.64
C ALA A 52 -5.45 -0.45 -6.06
N TYR A 53 -6.60 -0.72 -5.47
CA TYR A 53 -7.78 0.12 -5.55
C TYR A 53 -8.45 0.17 -4.18
N TYR A 54 -8.71 1.38 -3.68
CA TYR A 54 -9.56 1.59 -2.53
C TYR A 54 -11.03 1.72 -2.93
N SER A 55 -11.87 0.83 -2.41
CA SER A 55 -13.31 0.93 -2.56
C SER A 55 -13.89 1.69 -1.37
N LEU A 56 -14.19 2.97 -1.58
CA LEU A 56 -14.89 3.84 -0.61
C LEU A 56 -16.18 3.19 -0.10
N ASN A 57 -16.89 2.48 -0.96
CA ASN A 57 -18.18 1.86 -0.65
C ASN A 57 -18.07 0.70 0.36
N ALA A 58 -16.88 0.13 0.55
CA ALA A 58 -16.67 -1.08 1.36
C ALA A 58 -15.63 -0.90 2.48
N ASN A 59 -15.12 0.31 2.72
CA ASN A 59 -13.99 0.54 3.65
C ASN A 59 -12.85 -0.47 3.44
N THR A 60 -12.56 -0.81 2.19
CA THR A 60 -11.65 -1.90 1.84
C THR A 60 -10.53 -1.41 0.93
N ILE A 61 -9.30 -1.67 1.34
CA ILE A 61 -8.10 -1.52 0.51
C ILE A 61 -7.84 -2.85 -0.20
N VAL A 62 -7.96 -2.88 -1.53
CA VAL A 62 -7.67 -4.09 -2.32
C VAL A 62 -6.30 -3.93 -3.00
N ILE A 63 -5.35 -4.79 -2.66
CA ILE A 63 -4.00 -4.79 -3.25
C ILE A 63 -3.92 -5.83 -4.36
N ASN A 64 -3.34 -5.46 -5.49
CA ASN A 64 -3.21 -6.37 -6.63
C ASN A 64 -2.08 -7.39 -6.40
N LYS A 65 -2.40 -8.69 -6.50
CA LYS A 65 -1.46 -9.81 -6.32
C LYS A 65 -0.38 -9.88 -7.42
N LYS A 66 -0.67 -9.43 -8.65
CA LYS A 66 0.26 -9.52 -9.79
C LYS A 66 1.54 -8.71 -9.58
N PRO A 67 1.46 -7.39 -9.28
CA PRO A 67 2.61 -6.57 -8.87
C PRO A 67 3.47 -7.20 -7.77
N LEU A 68 2.82 -7.67 -6.70
CA LEU A 68 3.49 -8.28 -5.57
C LEU A 68 4.26 -9.54 -5.96
N SER A 69 3.64 -10.40 -6.75
CA SER A 69 4.26 -11.64 -7.22
C SER A 69 5.44 -11.36 -8.14
N ARG A 70 5.34 -10.35 -9.00
CA ARG A 70 6.42 -9.93 -9.89
C ARG A 70 7.61 -9.38 -9.12
N ILE A 71 7.37 -8.47 -8.17
CA ILE A 71 8.41 -7.89 -7.32
C ILE A 71 9.17 -8.99 -6.57
N ARG A 72 8.47 -10.01 -6.05
CA ARG A 72 9.11 -11.16 -5.38
C ARG A 72 10.05 -11.95 -6.30
N GLN A 73 9.84 -11.92 -7.61
CA GLN A 73 10.70 -12.58 -8.60
C GLN A 73 11.84 -11.69 -9.08
N THR A 74 11.62 -10.38 -9.22
CA THR A 74 12.63 -9.46 -9.78
C THR A 74 13.53 -8.84 -8.73
N ASN A 75 12.94 -8.35 -7.64
CA ASN A 75 13.63 -7.59 -6.62
C ASN A 75 12.85 -7.66 -5.30
N PRO A 76 13.07 -8.73 -4.49
CA PRO A 76 12.37 -8.94 -3.23
C PRO A 76 12.47 -7.77 -2.24
N ASP A 77 13.54 -6.98 -2.31
CA ASP A 77 13.75 -5.83 -1.41
C ASP A 77 12.75 -4.70 -1.68
N LEU A 78 12.15 -4.63 -2.86
CA LEU A 78 11.09 -3.68 -3.19
C LEU A 78 9.73 -4.06 -2.61
N TYR A 79 9.53 -5.30 -2.16
CA TYR A 79 8.22 -5.79 -1.74
C TYR A 79 7.62 -4.96 -0.60
N LYS A 80 8.37 -4.80 0.51
CA LYS A 80 7.87 -4.06 1.69
C LYS A 80 7.72 -2.57 1.40
N PRO A 81 8.70 -1.89 0.76
CA PRO A 81 8.55 -0.49 0.35
C PRO A 81 7.35 -0.24 -0.56
N TYR A 82 7.08 -1.15 -1.51
CA TYR A 82 5.97 -1.03 -2.43
C TYR A 82 4.61 -1.23 -1.75
N VAL A 83 4.47 -2.29 -0.93
CA VAL A 83 3.26 -2.51 -0.13
C VAL A 83 3.01 -1.33 0.81
N PHE A 84 4.05 -0.82 1.47
CA PHE A 84 3.94 0.35 2.34
C PHE A 84 3.43 1.57 1.57
N HIS A 85 3.99 1.86 0.38
CA HIS A 85 3.57 2.99 -0.45
C HIS A 85 2.08 2.90 -0.81
N ILE A 86 1.63 1.73 -1.28
CA ILE A 86 0.23 1.48 -1.61
C ILE A 86 -0.66 1.69 -0.39
N LEU A 87 -0.33 1.05 0.73
CA LEU A 87 -1.14 1.13 1.93
C LEU A 87 -1.25 2.56 2.44
N LEU A 88 -0.15 3.32 2.39
CA LEU A 88 -0.14 4.73 2.78
C LEU A 88 -1.03 5.57 1.86
N HIS A 89 -0.96 5.37 0.54
CA HIS A 89 -1.78 6.08 -0.44
C HIS A 89 -3.27 5.84 -0.20
N GLU A 90 -3.68 4.58 -0.15
CA GLU A 90 -5.10 4.22 0.03
C GLU A 90 -5.62 4.56 1.42
N TYR A 91 -4.76 4.49 2.45
CA TYR A 91 -5.14 4.92 3.79
C TYR A 91 -5.36 6.44 3.86
N ILE A 92 -4.56 7.25 3.16
CA ILE A 92 -4.81 8.70 3.08
C ILE A 92 -6.14 8.99 2.37
N HIS A 93 -6.49 8.23 1.33
CA HIS A 93 -7.84 8.29 0.76
C HIS A 93 -8.93 7.96 1.78
N SER A 94 -8.72 6.93 2.60
CA SER A 94 -9.66 6.57 3.67
C SER A 94 -9.84 7.63 4.75
N LEU A 95 -8.86 8.53 4.94
CA LEU A 95 -8.97 9.69 5.82
C LEU A 95 -9.78 10.86 5.21
N GLY A 96 -10.25 10.72 3.97
CA GLY A 96 -11.09 11.69 3.27
C GLY A 96 -10.36 12.61 2.29
N TYR A 97 -9.07 12.37 2.00
CA TYR A 97 -8.34 13.11 0.96
C TYR A 97 -8.60 12.49 -0.41
N MET A 98 -9.33 13.19 -1.29
CA MET A 98 -9.78 12.63 -2.57
C MET A 98 -9.00 13.18 -3.78
N ASP A 99 -8.30 14.29 -3.63
CA ASP A 99 -7.48 14.87 -4.70
C ASP A 99 -6.15 14.12 -4.83
N GLU A 100 -5.99 13.40 -5.94
CA GLU A 100 -4.77 12.64 -6.27
C GLU A 100 -3.48 13.45 -6.16
N THR A 101 -3.50 14.73 -6.54
CA THR A 101 -2.32 15.59 -6.47
C THR A 101 -1.93 15.84 -5.03
N ILE A 102 -2.94 16.09 -4.18
CA ILE A 102 -2.75 16.27 -2.73
C ILE A 102 -2.27 14.96 -2.10
N VAL A 103 -2.91 13.83 -2.42
CA VAL A 103 -2.53 12.52 -1.86
C VAL A 103 -1.10 12.16 -2.24
N ARG A 104 -0.71 12.27 -3.52
CA ARG A 104 0.68 12.00 -3.96
C ARG A 104 1.70 12.85 -3.21
N LYS A 105 1.41 14.14 -3.03
CA LYS A 105 2.26 15.05 -2.26
C LYS A 105 2.39 14.61 -0.81
N LEU A 106 1.27 14.27 -0.14
CA LEU A 106 1.27 13.80 1.24
C LEU A 106 2.01 12.47 1.39
N VAL A 107 1.79 11.50 0.48
CA VAL A 107 2.49 10.22 0.48
C VAL A 107 4.00 10.42 0.38
N TYR A 108 4.45 11.29 -0.53
CA TYR A 108 5.87 11.62 -0.66
C TYR A 108 6.42 12.30 0.60
N GLU A 109 5.73 13.34 1.09
CA GLU A 109 6.13 14.08 2.29
C GLU A 109 6.24 13.19 3.53
N ILE A 110 5.21 12.38 3.80
CA ILE A 110 5.19 11.43 4.91
C ILE A 110 6.31 10.39 4.71
N SER A 111 6.50 9.86 3.52
CA SER A 111 7.59 8.91 3.27
C SER A 111 8.96 9.54 3.58
N VAL A 112 9.19 10.79 3.17
CA VAL A 112 10.44 11.52 3.45
C VAL A 112 10.61 11.76 4.95
N ASN A 113 9.57 12.26 5.62
CA ASN A 113 9.64 12.65 7.03
C ASN A 113 9.87 11.47 7.98
N TYR A 114 9.27 10.31 7.67
CA TYR A 114 9.29 9.16 8.58
C TYR A 114 10.32 8.09 8.16
N LEU A 115 10.65 7.96 6.87
CA LEU A 115 11.60 6.96 6.37
C LEU A 115 12.90 7.56 5.83
N GLY A 116 12.99 8.87 5.63
CA GLY A 116 14.19 9.54 5.12
C GLY A 116 14.35 9.44 3.59
N LYS A 117 14.94 10.47 2.99
CA LYS A 117 14.99 10.70 1.53
C LYS A 117 15.56 9.53 0.69
N ASN A 118 16.47 8.73 1.26
CA ASN A 118 17.15 7.66 0.54
C ASN A 118 16.39 6.32 0.56
N HIS A 119 15.28 6.24 1.29
CA HIS A 119 14.52 4.99 1.42
C HIS A 119 13.78 4.63 0.12
N LEU A 120 13.70 3.33 -0.21
CA LEU A 120 13.05 2.85 -1.44
C LEU A 120 11.59 3.30 -1.56
N ALA A 121 10.85 3.34 -0.45
CA ALA A 121 9.46 3.82 -0.44
C ALA A 121 9.34 5.30 -0.84
N VAL A 122 10.35 6.13 -0.52
CA VAL A 122 10.41 7.53 -0.96
C VAL A 122 10.64 7.61 -2.45
N LYS A 123 11.54 6.77 -2.99
CA LYS A 123 11.79 6.73 -4.43
C LYS A 123 10.54 6.31 -5.21
N ILE A 124 9.83 5.28 -4.72
CA ILE A 124 8.54 4.84 -5.30
C ILE A 124 7.51 5.98 -5.25
N ALA A 125 7.44 6.71 -4.13
CA ALA A 125 6.51 7.84 -3.99
C ALA A 125 6.88 9.05 -4.86
N ALA A 126 8.17 9.23 -5.17
CA ALA A 126 8.65 10.30 -6.05
C ALA A 126 8.33 10.01 -7.51
N ASP A 127 8.65 8.79 -7.96
CA ASP A 127 8.38 8.35 -9.32
C ASP A 127 8.14 6.84 -9.37
N MET A 128 6.88 6.43 -9.49
CA MET A 128 6.52 5.02 -9.66
C MET A 128 6.95 4.48 -11.04
N ASN A 129 7.16 5.34 -12.04
CA ASN A 129 7.50 4.91 -13.39
C ASN A 129 8.89 4.26 -13.44
N GLU A 130 9.84 4.74 -12.64
CA GLU A 130 11.17 4.11 -12.51
C GLU A 130 11.08 2.64 -12.07
N PHE A 131 10.01 2.28 -11.36
CA PHE A 131 9.83 0.93 -10.84
C PHE A 131 8.93 0.05 -11.71
N LEU A 132 8.25 0.61 -12.72
CA LEU A 132 7.36 -0.15 -13.63
C LEU A 132 7.99 -1.43 -14.20
N PRO A 133 9.29 -1.49 -14.59
CA PRO A 133 9.91 -2.72 -15.10
C PRO A 133 9.94 -3.87 -14.08
N TYR A 134 9.96 -3.56 -12.78
CA TYR A 134 9.96 -4.53 -11.68
C TYR A 134 8.54 -4.94 -11.27
N ILE A 135 7.54 -4.17 -11.68
CA ILE A 135 6.17 -4.33 -11.22
C ILE A 135 5.24 -4.82 -12.34
N SER A 136 5.56 -4.50 -13.60
CA SER A 136 4.81 -4.89 -14.79
C SER A 136 5.77 -5.30 -15.92
N LEU A 137 5.37 -6.28 -16.75
CA LEU A 137 6.01 -6.47 -18.05
C LEU A 137 5.39 -5.46 -19.01
N SER A 138 6.20 -4.53 -19.51
CA SER A 138 5.83 -3.66 -20.63
C SER A 138 5.22 -4.50 -21.75
N GLY A 139 3.93 -4.29 -22.03
CA GLY A 139 3.25 -4.86 -23.21
C GLY A 139 2.36 -6.10 -23.00
N ASN A 140 2.36 -6.74 -21.82
CA ASN A 140 1.45 -7.87 -21.58
C ASN A 140 0.19 -7.42 -20.84
N ILE A 141 -0.87 -7.13 -21.60
CA ILE A 141 -2.23 -7.14 -21.09
C ILE A 141 -2.47 -8.56 -20.57
N SER A 142 -2.60 -8.71 -19.26
CA SER A 142 -2.98 -9.98 -18.67
C SER A 142 -4.36 -9.80 -18.08
N GLU A 143 -5.31 -10.56 -18.63
CA GLU A 143 -6.70 -10.57 -18.16
C GLU A 143 -6.73 -10.78 -16.64
N PRO A 144 -7.67 -10.15 -15.93
CA PRO A 144 -7.88 -10.46 -14.53
C PRO A 144 -8.07 -11.96 -14.37
N GLY A 145 -7.43 -12.52 -13.36
CA GLY A 145 -7.64 -13.92 -13.00
C GLY A 145 -8.94 -14.07 -12.24
N ASP A 146 -8.88 -14.82 -11.14
CA ASP A 146 -9.96 -14.82 -10.18
C ASP A 146 -10.03 -13.46 -9.47
N LEU A 147 -11.13 -12.73 -9.71
CA LEU A 147 -11.44 -11.46 -9.06
C LEU A 147 -11.87 -11.65 -7.59
N SER A 148 -11.85 -12.87 -7.06
CA SER A 148 -12.05 -13.11 -5.64
C SER A 148 -11.10 -12.26 -4.80
N ILE A 149 -11.65 -11.65 -3.76
CA ILE A 149 -10.91 -10.84 -2.81
C ILE A 149 -10.59 -11.71 -1.62
N GLU A 150 -9.30 -11.99 -1.42
CA GLU A 150 -8.79 -12.67 -0.25
C GLU A 150 -8.54 -11.66 0.87
N TYR A 151 -9.50 -11.54 1.80
CA TYR A 151 -9.37 -10.65 2.94
C TYR A 151 -8.34 -11.16 3.94
N LEU A 152 -7.43 -10.28 4.35
CA LEU A 152 -6.43 -10.57 5.36
C LEU A 152 -7.05 -10.51 6.76
N SER A 153 -6.85 -11.56 7.55
CA SER A 153 -7.24 -11.58 8.96
C SER A 153 -6.28 -10.75 9.83
N GLY A 154 -6.79 -10.24 10.95
CA GLY A 154 -6.01 -9.48 11.93
C GLY A 154 -5.51 -8.13 11.39
N ILE A 155 -6.29 -7.49 10.54
CA ILE A 155 -6.15 -6.09 10.14
C ILE A 155 -6.89 -5.21 11.16
N ASP A 156 -6.40 -3.99 11.36
CA ASP A 156 -7.01 -2.98 12.25
C ASP A 156 -7.11 -3.43 13.72
N ARG A 157 -6.06 -4.10 14.23
CA ARG A 157 -6.09 -4.78 15.54
C ARG A 157 -6.30 -3.82 16.70
N LYS A 158 -5.85 -2.56 16.55
CA LYS A 158 -6.00 -1.53 17.58
C LYS A 158 -7.44 -1.08 17.76
N ASN A 159 -8.29 -1.25 16.75
CA ASN A 159 -9.69 -0.84 16.78
C ASN A 159 -10.65 -2.03 16.86
N THR A 160 -10.19 -3.26 16.56
CA THR A 160 -10.95 -4.48 16.81
C THR A 160 -10.63 -5.06 18.19
N ASN A 161 -11.42 -4.71 19.21
CA ASN A 161 -11.58 -5.62 20.34
C ASN A 161 -12.42 -6.80 19.83
N TYR A 162 -11.78 -7.93 19.53
CA TYR A 162 -12.53 -9.19 19.44
C TYR A 162 -13.19 -9.38 20.80
N ILE A 163 -14.52 -9.26 20.86
CA ILE A 163 -15.27 -9.74 22.01
C ILE A 163 -15.08 -11.26 21.97
N ILE A 164 -14.35 -11.79 22.94
CA ILE A 164 -14.19 -13.21 23.21
C ILE A 164 -15.42 -13.69 23.97
#